data_AF-A0A3M7I5P6-F1
#
_entry.id   AF-A0A3M7I5P6-F1
#
_cell.length_a   1.000
_cell.length_b   1.000
_cell.length_c   1.000
_cell.angle_alpha   90.00
_cell.angle_beta   90.00
_cell.angle_gamma   90.00
#
_symmetry.space_group_name_H-M   'P 1'
#
loop_
_entity.id
_entity.type
_entity.pdbx_description
1 polymer ?
#
loop_
_entity_poly.entity_id
_entity_poly.type
_entity_poly.pdbx_seq_one_letter_code
_entity_poly.pdbx_strand_id
1 'polypeptide(L)' 'MDMREMTDKVKKGEPLYGVSTMTEYMQGVASRQSRYAGVFMHVMPWFNFVNHNQHGVDTAKYYQNAERELEAERTGKAI' A
#
# COMPACT_ATOMS: atom_id res chain seq x y z
N MET A 1 8.75 -9.12 1.85
CA MET A 1 8.41 -8.61 0.50
C MET A 1 7.69 -7.27 0.62
N ASP A 2 6.58 -7.19 1.36
CA ASP A 2 5.82 -5.94 1.60
C ASP A 2 6.63 -4.79 2.21
N MET A 3 7.26 -4.98 3.38
CA MET A 3 8.03 -3.91 4.05
C MET A 3 9.10 -3.27 3.16
N ARG A 4 9.87 -4.10 2.44
CA ARG A 4 10.93 -3.61 1.54
C ARG A 4 10.35 -2.76 0.41
N GLU A 5 9.36 -3.29 -0.30
CA GLU A 5 8.75 -2.60 -1.46
C GLU A 5 8.12 -1.26 -1.05
N MET A 6 7.39 -1.25 0.06
CA MET A 6 6.71 -0.05 0.55
C MET A 6 7.70 0.98 1.08
N THR A 7 8.75 0.55 1.78
CA THR A 7 9.85 1.45 2.18
C THR A 7 10.56 2.04 0.98
N ASP A 8 10.84 1.26 -0.07
CA ASP A 8 11.46 1.77 -1.30
C ASP A 8 10.57 2.82 -1.99
N LYS A 9 9.25 2.58 -2.05
CA LYS A 9 8.27 3.57 -2.55
C LYS A 9 8.29 4.85 -1.72
N VAL A 10 8.33 4.75 -0.40
CA VAL A 10 8.42 5.91 0.49
C VAL A 10 9.71 6.70 0.24
N LYS A 11 10.87 6.02 0.16
CA LYS A 11 12.15 6.68 -0.14
C LYS A 11 12.13 7.42 -1.48
N LYS A 12 11.37 6.92 -2.45
CA LYS A 12 11.17 7.54 -3.77
C LYS A 12 10.07 8.61 -3.79
N GLY A 13 9.32 8.79 -2.71
CA GLY A 13 8.16 9.69 -2.67
C GLY A 13 6.96 9.19 -3.49
N GLU A 14 6.89 7.90 -3.79
CA GLU A 14 5.82 7.28 -4.56
C GLU A 14 4.61 6.92 -3.67
N PRO A 15 3.38 6.95 -4.20
CA PRO A 15 2.21 6.47 -3.49
C PRO A 15 2.32 4.97 -3.15
N LEU A 16 2.03 4.62 -1.90
CA LEU A 16 2.10 3.25 -1.39
C LEU A 16 1.25 2.26 -2.20
N TYR A 17 0.03 2.67 -2.54
CA TYR A 17 -0.97 1.82 -3.21
C TYR A 17 -1.23 2.23 -4.67
N GLY A 18 -0.30 2.96 -5.29
CA GLY A 18 -0.43 3.43 -6.66
C GLY A 18 -1.38 4.63 -6.82
N VAL A 19 -1.65 4.99 -8.07
CA VAL A 19 -2.54 6.10 -8.46
C VAL A 19 -3.79 5.54 -9.14
N SER A 20 -4.93 6.17 -8.91
CA SER A 20 -6.21 5.79 -9.51
C SER A 20 -6.77 6.93 -10.36
N THR A 21 -7.43 6.59 -11.45
CA THR A 21 -8.20 7.54 -12.27
C THR A 21 -9.61 7.77 -11.71
N MET A 22 -10.02 7.00 -10.70
CA MET A 22 -11.32 7.16 -10.05
C MET A 22 -11.29 8.26 -8.98
N THR A 23 -12.45 8.90 -8.79
CA THR A 23 -12.64 9.82 -7.66
C THR A 23 -12.48 9.09 -6.33
N GLU A 24 -12.12 9.81 -5.26
CA GLU A 24 -11.95 9.21 -3.92
C GLU A 24 -13.22 8.50 -3.44
N TYR A 25 -14.40 9.05 -3.74
CA TYR A 25 -15.67 8.40 -3.46
C TYR A 25 -15.76 7.03 -4.14
N MET A 26 -15.45 6.95 -5.44
CA MET A 26 -15.50 5.70 -6.21
C MET A 26 -14.44 4.69 -5.78
N GLN A 27 -13.24 5.14 -5.37
CA GLN A 27 -12.26 4.28 -4.72
C GLN A 27 -12.81 3.69 -3.41
N GLY A 28 -13.52 4.50 -2.62
CA GLY A 28 -14.23 4.05 -1.42
C GLY A 28 -15.35 3.06 -1.70
N VAL A 29 -16.07 3.18 -2.82
CA VAL A 29 -17.06 2.19 -3.26
C VAL A 29 -16.37 0.89 -3.69
N ALA A 30 -15.31 0.98 -4.51
CA ALA A 30 -14.57 -0.18 -5.01
C ALA A 30 -13.91 -0.99 -3.89
N SER A 31 -13.32 -0.33 -2.89
CA SER A 31 -12.73 -1.00 -1.72
C SER A 31 -13.78 -1.81 -0.95
N ARG A 32 -14.99 -1.27 -0.73
CA ARG A 32 -16.06 -1.99 0.00
C ARG A 32 -16.58 -3.20 -0.77
N GLN A 33 -16.70 -3.11 -2.10
CA GLN A 33 -17.17 -4.22 -2.94
C GLN A 33 -16.16 -5.35 -3.06
N SER A 34 -14.86 -5.03 -3.09
CA SER A 34 -13.79 -6.03 -3.22
C SER A 34 -13.28 -6.56 -1.89
N ARG A 35 -13.55 -5.87 -0.78
CA ARG A 35 -13.14 -6.30 0.56
C ARG A 35 -13.83 -7.62 0.93
N TYR A 36 -13.00 -8.63 1.22
CA TYR A 36 -13.40 -10.00 1.54
C TYR A 36 -14.06 -10.79 0.39
N ALA A 37 -14.04 -10.29 -0.85
CA ALA A 37 -14.55 -11.01 -2.02
C ALA A 37 -13.93 -12.43 -2.17
N GLY A 38 -12.71 -12.62 -1.66
CA GLY A 38 -12.02 -13.90 -1.53
C GLY A 38 -12.87 -15.04 -0.93
N VAL A 39 -13.77 -14.74 0.01
CA VAL A 39 -14.63 -15.75 0.66
C VAL A 39 -15.69 -16.31 -0.30
N PHE A 40 -16.12 -15.52 -1.29
CA PHE A 40 -17.18 -15.88 -2.23
C PHE A 40 -16.67 -16.27 -3.63
N MET A 41 -15.35 -16.47 -3.77
CA MET A 41 -14.70 -16.77 -5.04
C MET A 41 -15.20 -18.02 -5.76
N HIS A 42 -15.70 -19.00 -5.00
CA HIS A 42 -16.25 -20.25 -5.53
C HIS A 42 -17.61 -20.07 -6.24
N VAL A 43 -18.26 -18.92 -6.06
CA VAL A 43 -19.51 -18.57 -6.76
C VAL A 43 -19.24 -17.53 -7.82
N MET A 44 -18.50 -16.46 -7.48
CA MET A 44 -18.20 -15.37 -8.40
C MET A 44 -16.78 -14.86 -8.15
N PRO A 45 -15.89 -14.90 -9.17
CA PRO A 45 -14.59 -14.28 -9.04
C PRO A 45 -14.74 -12.76 -9.05
N TRP A 46 -14.38 -12.11 -7.95
CA TRP A 46 -14.46 -10.66 -7.83
C TRP A 46 -13.14 -10.10 -7.29
N PHE A 47 -12.33 -9.58 -8.22
CA PHE A 47 -10.99 -9.09 -7.94
C PHE A 47 -10.97 -7.57 -7.73
N ASN A 48 -9.95 -7.10 -7.02
CA ASN A 48 -9.67 -5.67 -6.89
C ASN A 48 -8.75 -5.21 -8.03
N PHE A 49 -9.20 -4.21 -8.81
CA PHE A 49 -8.42 -3.55 -9.86
C PHE A 49 -8.26 -2.04 -9.62
N VAL A 50 -8.73 -1.53 -8.48
CA VAL A 50 -8.73 -0.12 -8.16
C VAL A 50 -7.69 0.15 -7.08
N ASN A 51 -6.70 0.97 -7.41
CA ASN A 51 -5.79 1.54 -6.45
C ASN A 51 -6.58 2.43 -5.49
N HIS A 52 -6.55 2.12 -4.19
CA HIS A 52 -7.31 2.83 -3.16
C HIS A 52 -6.55 2.82 -1.83
N ASN A 53 -6.78 3.78 -0.94
CA ASN A 53 -6.00 3.86 0.32
C ASN A 53 -6.58 3.04 1.49
N GLN A 54 -7.70 2.34 1.30
CA GLN A 54 -8.43 1.64 2.37
C GLN A 54 -7.96 0.18 2.59
N HIS A 55 -6.66 -0.02 2.84
CA HIS A 55 -6.08 -1.35 3.07
C HIS A 55 -6.14 -1.84 4.53
N GLY A 56 -6.51 -0.97 5.48
CA GLY A 56 -6.68 -1.35 6.89
C GLY A 56 -5.37 -1.69 7.61
N VAL A 57 -4.24 -1.15 7.14
CA VAL A 57 -2.93 -1.29 7.77
C VAL A 57 -2.42 0.09 8.20
N ASP A 58 -1.66 0.13 9.30
CA ASP A 58 -0.93 1.33 9.67
C ASP A 58 0.25 1.52 8.69
N THR A 59 0.17 2.58 7.88
CA THR A 59 1.19 2.93 6.90
C THR A 59 2.41 3.61 7.52
N ALA A 60 2.31 4.12 8.76
CA ALA A 60 3.41 4.82 9.44
C ALA A 60 4.66 3.95 9.58
N LYS A 61 4.47 2.63 9.74
CA LYS A 61 5.58 1.65 9.82
C LYS A 61 6.52 1.71 8.62
N TYR A 62 6.03 2.03 7.41
CA TYR A 62 6.87 2.11 6.21
C TYR A 62 7.71 3.39 6.20
N TYR A 63 7.14 4.49 6.67
CA TYR A 63 7.82 5.78 6.81
C TYR A 63 8.91 5.73 7.88
N GLN A 64 8.59 5.17 9.05
CA GLN A 64 9.57 4.98 10.12
C GLN A 64 10.74 4.09 9.69
N ASN A 65 10.47 3.05 8.91
CA ASN A 65 11.53 2.20 8.37
C ASN A 65 12.37 2.92 7.31
N ALA A 66 11.73 3.71 6.44
CA ALA A 66 12.43 4.53 5.44
C ALA A 66 13.36 5.55 6.11
N GLU A 67 12.89 6.25 7.14
CA GLU A 67 13.69 7.19 7.95
C GLU A 67 14.89 6.48 8.58
N ARG A 68 14.67 5.30 9.20
CA ARG A 68 15.75 4.52 9.82
C ARG A 68 16.82 4.12 8.81
N GLU A 69 16.43 3.64 7.63
CA GLU A 69 17.37 3.20 6.60
C GLU A 69 18.12 4.39 5.98
N LEU A 70 17.44 5.51 5.69
CA LEU A 70 18.08 6.73 5.18
C LEU A 70 19.09 7.30 6.18
N GLU A 71 18.78 7.26 7.48
CA GLU A 71 19.71 7.67 8.55
C GLU A 71 20.92 6.74 8.67
N ALA A 72 20.74 5.44 8.47
CA ALA A 72 21.85 4.48 8.45
C ALA A 72 22.78 4.69 7.23
N GLU A 73 22.18 4.92 6.05
CA GLU A 73 22.89 5.31 4.83
C GLU A 73 23.69 6.61 5.04
N ARG A 74 23.06 7.62 5.67
CA ARG A 74 23.71 8.91 5.99
C ARG A 74 24.88 8.77 6.96
N THR A 75 24.78 7.87 7.94
CA THR A 75 25.79 7.69 9.00
C THR A 75 26.87 6.66 8.66
N GLY A 76 26.79 6.00 7.48
CA GLY A 76 27.75 4.98 7.05
C GLY A 76 27.73 3.71 7.91
N LYS A 77 26.71 3.55 8.77
CA LYS A 77 26.48 2.30 9.51
C LYS A 77 25.69 1.38 8.61
N ALA A 78 26.36 0.41 7.99
CA ALA A 78 25.67 -0.68 7.32
C ALA A 78 24.76 -1.39 8.35
N ILE A 79 23.46 -1.52 8.02
CA ILE A 79 22.48 -2.32 8.75
C ILE A 79 22.71 -3.80 8.43
#